data_AF-A0A1S6HYF9-F1
#
_entry.id   AF-A0A1S6HYF9-F1
#
_cell.length_a   1.000
_cell.length_b   1.000
_cell.length_c   1.000
_cell.angle_alpha   90.00
_cell.angle_beta   90.00
_cell.angle_gamma   90.00
#
_symmetry.space_group_name_H-M   'P 1'
#
loop_
_entity.id
_entity.type
_entity.pdbx_description
1 polymer ?
#
loop_
_entity_poly.entity_id
_entity_poly.type
_entity_poly.pdbx_seq_one_letter_code
_entity_poly.pdbx_strand_id
1 'polypeptide(L)'
;MKRLLPLMAVVLMLQGCAGAVMLGAVGGAMMVNDERSFQTQLGDTNADFQISSELAKLEDVKNQANITGVVMNGNTLMIGQSPNSMLRDKAIRAVQELQLGGKIHNQIRIGNPTSFTTRSNDTWITTKVKSRMLNTDNLDVTRIKVITENGEVFLLGVVARDQAELAVDVARNTAGVRKVVKVFESPDP
;
A
#
# COMPACT_ATOMS: atom_id res chain seq x y z
N MET A 1 11.62 45.01 -9.28
CA MET A 1 12.57 43.85 -9.38
C MET A 1 13.08 43.37 -8.00
N LYS A 2 13.30 44.24 -7.00
CA LYS A 2 13.80 43.82 -5.66
C LYS A 2 12.82 43.01 -4.77
N ARG A 3 11.52 42.95 -5.11
CA ARG A 3 10.49 42.18 -4.37
C ARG A 3 10.30 40.73 -4.84
N LEU A 4 10.92 40.34 -5.96
CA LEU A 4 10.86 38.97 -6.50
C LEU A 4 11.99 38.07 -5.94
N LEU A 5 13.03 38.68 -5.36
CA LEU A 5 14.17 37.99 -4.76
C LEU A 5 13.81 37.09 -3.55
N PRO A 6 12.95 37.52 -2.59
CA PRO A 6 12.57 36.63 -1.48
C PRO A 6 11.65 35.49 -1.93
N LEU A 7 10.84 35.68 -2.97
CA LEU A 7 9.94 34.65 -3.50
C LEU A 7 10.73 33.52 -4.18
N MET A 8 11.80 33.85 -4.90
CA MET A 8 12.68 32.87 -5.54
C MET A 8 13.51 32.08 -4.52
N ALA A 9 13.92 32.70 -3.41
CA ALA A 9 14.62 32.03 -2.31
C ALA A 9 13.75 31.00 -1.58
N VAL A 10 12.45 31.29 -1.40
CA VAL A 10 11.48 30.34 -0.81
C VAL A 10 11.25 29.14 -1.74
N VAL A 11 11.17 29.36 -3.06
CA VAL A 11 11.02 28.26 -4.04
C VAL A 11 12.25 27.34 -4.06
N LEU A 12 13.46 27.89 -3.90
CA LEU A 12 14.70 27.11 -3.79
C LEU A 12 14.77 26.27 -2.51
N MET A 13 14.16 26.73 -1.41
CA MET A 13 14.07 25.95 -0.16
C MET A 13 12.98 24.86 -0.18
N LEU A 14 12.03 24.92 -1.14
CA LEU A 14 11.07 23.83 -1.36
C LEU A 14 11.65 22.68 -2.21
N GLN A 15 12.76 22.89 -2.91
CA GLN A 15 13.43 21.86 -3.70
C GLN A 15 14.41 21.04 -2.83
N GLY A 16 13.86 20.17 -2.01
CA GLY A 16 14.54 18.91 -1.71
C GLY A 16 15.17 18.76 -0.33
N CYS A 17 14.35 18.42 0.66
CA CYS A 17 14.74 17.39 1.62
C CYS A 17 14.42 15.97 1.08
N ALA A 18 13.68 15.85 -0.02
CA ALA A 18 13.36 14.54 -0.61
C ALA A 18 14.62 13.78 -1.07
N GLY A 19 15.61 14.44 -1.68
CA GLY A 19 16.86 13.78 -2.11
C GLY A 19 17.74 13.33 -0.94
N ALA A 20 17.85 14.15 0.10
CA ALA A 20 18.65 13.84 1.30
C ALA A 20 17.96 12.83 2.22
N VAL A 21 16.62 12.84 2.32
CA VAL A 21 15.85 11.83 3.06
C VAL A 21 15.88 10.49 2.35
N MET A 22 15.80 10.47 1.01
CA MET A 22 15.92 9.22 0.24
C MET A 22 17.31 8.59 0.35
N LEU A 23 18.38 9.37 0.49
CA LEU A 23 19.75 8.84 0.68
C LEU A 23 20.11 8.59 2.15
N GLY A 24 19.66 9.44 3.08
CA GLY A 24 19.99 9.37 4.50
C GLY A 24 19.12 8.41 5.31
N ALA A 25 17.82 8.31 5.02
CA ALA A 25 16.92 7.40 5.75
C ALA A 25 16.98 5.96 5.23
N VAL A 26 17.32 5.76 3.95
CA VAL A 26 17.40 4.43 3.33
C VAL A 26 18.79 3.80 3.48
N GLY A 27 19.87 4.60 3.49
CA GLY A 27 21.24 4.09 3.53
C GLY A 27 21.92 4.08 4.90
N GLY A 28 21.64 5.04 5.79
CA GLY A 28 22.49 5.27 6.98
C GLY A 28 22.03 4.61 8.28
N ALA A 29 20.72 4.47 8.50
CA ALA A 29 20.18 4.06 9.80
C ALA A 29 19.68 2.61 9.87
N MET A 30 19.50 1.95 8.72
CA MET A 30 18.80 0.65 8.62
C MET A 30 19.75 -0.55 8.44
N MET A 31 21.05 -0.33 8.19
CA MET A 31 21.99 -1.41 7.84
C MET A 31 22.33 -2.36 8.99
N VAL A 32 21.85 -2.11 10.21
CA VAL A 32 22.30 -2.84 11.41
C VAL A 32 21.50 -4.13 11.67
N ASN A 33 20.31 -4.33 11.08
CA ASN A 33 19.42 -5.40 11.58
C ASN A 33 19.05 -6.56 10.63
N ASP A 34 18.96 -6.43 9.30
CA ASP A 34 18.77 -7.59 8.42
C ASP A 34 18.94 -7.28 6.91
N GLU A 35 20.01 -7.78 6.27
CA GLU A 35 20.18 -7.67 4.81
C GLU A 35 19.07 -8.38 4.02
N ARG A 36 18.47 -9.45 4.58
CA ARG A 36 17.38 -10.19 3.90
C ARG A 36 16.09 -9.39 3.85
N SER A 37 15.79 -8.63 4.90
CA SER A 37 14.62 -7.74 4.94
C SER A 37 14.71 -6.66 3.86
N PHE A 38 15.90 -6.09 3.65
CA PHE A 38 16.11 -5.08 2.62
C PHE A 38 15.95 -5.65 1.21
N GLN A 39 16.55 -6.81 0.93
CA GLN A 39 16.40 -7.50 -0.35
C GLN A 39 14.93 -7.85 -0.63
N THR A 40 14.20 -8.31 0.37
CA THR A 40 12.76 -8.62 0.26
C THR A 40 11.95 -7.37 -0.04
N GLN A 41 12.19 -6.26 0.68
CA GLN A 41 11.49 -5.00 0.47
C GLN A 41 11.77 -4.37 -0.91
N LEU A 42 13.01 -4.47 -1.39
CA LEU A 42 13.35 -4.07 -2.75
C LEU A 42 12.65 -4.94 -3.80
N GLY A 43 12.64 -6.26 -3.59
CA GLY A 43 11.94 -7.21 -4.45
C GLY A 43 10.44 -6.90 -4.54
N ASP A 44 9.78 -6.71 -3.39
CA ASP A 44 8.37 -6.33 -3.31
C ASP A 44 8.08 -4.99 -4.03
N THR A 45 8.95 -3.99 -3.85
CA THR A 45 8.79 -2.68 -4.51
C THR A 45 8.94 -2.77 -6.02
N ASN A 46 9.89 -3.59 -6.50
CA ASN A 46 10.06 -3.85 -7.92
C ASN A 46 8.84 -4.61 -8.49
N ALA A 47 8.29 -5.57 -7.74
CA ALA A 47 7.08 -6.29 -8.10
C ALA A 47 5.85 -5.36 -8.16
N ASP A 48 5.69 -4.45 -7.19
CA ASP A 48 4.66 -3.38 -7.20
C ASP A 48 4.73 -2.55 -8.49
N PHE A 49 5.95 -2.18 -8.90
CA PHE A 49 6.18 -1.42 -10.13
C PHE A 49 5.85 -2.23 -11.38
N GLN A 50 6.27 -3.49 -11.46
CA GLN A 50 5.96 -4.38 -12.58
C GLN A 50 4.45 -4.59 -12.73
N ILE A 51 3.74 -4.86 -11.64
CA ILE A 51 2.27 -4.99 -11.65
C ILE A 51 1.63 -3.70 -12.15
N SER A 52 2.05 -2.55 -11.61
CA SER A 52 1.52 -1.25 -12.04
C SER A 52 1.77 -0.99 -13.52
N SER A 53 2.95 -1.39 -14.03
CA SER A 53 3.29 -1.29 -15.45
C SER A 53 2.42 -2.19 -16.32
N GLU A 54 2.23 -3.45 -15.95
CA GLU A 54 1.40 -4.38 -16.73
C GLU A 54 -0.07 -3.96 -16.74
N LEU A 55 -0.62 -3.54 -15.59
CA LEU A 55 -1.98 -3.05 -15.53
C LEU A 55 -2.18 -1.79 -16.38
N ALA A 56 -1.17 -0.92 -16.47
CA ALA A 56 -1.24 0.29 -17.29
C ALA A 56 -1.24 0.03 -18.80
N LYS A 57 -0.71 -1.12 -19.26
CA LYS A 57 -0.75 -1.56 -20.67
C LYS A 57 -2.15 -2.03 -21.10
N LEU A 58 -2.99 -2.42 -20.15
CA LEU A 58 -4.36 -2.88 -20.41
C LEU A 58 -5.30 -1.67 -20.56
N GLU A 59 -5.42 -1.12 -21.78
CA GLU A 59 -6.19 0.10 -22.02
C GLU A 59 -7.65 0.03 -21.56
N ASP A 60 -8.30 -1.12 -21.74
CA ASP A 60 -9.67 -1.37 -21.31
C ASP A 60 -9.83 -1.37 -19.79
N VAL A 61 -8.87 -1.97 -19.07
CA VAL A 61 -8.82 -1.95 -17.61
C VAL A 61 -8.54 -0.53 -17.11
N LYS A 62 -7.51 0.13 -17.66
CA LYS A 62 -7.11 1.49 -17.27
C LYS A 62 -8.23 2.52 -17.43
N ASN A 63 -9.04 2.40 -18.48
CA ASN A 63 -10.07 3.40 -18.79
C ASN A 63 -11.38 3.19 -18.04
N GLN A 64 -11.67 1.95 -17.59
CA GLN A 64 -12.98 1.59 -17.04
C GLN A 64 -12.94 1.09 -15.60
N ALA A 65 -11.78 0.64 -15.12
CA ALA A 65 -11.57 0.10 -13.80
C ALA A 65 -10.52 0.93 -13.03
N ASN A 66 -10.51 0.80 -11.72
CA ASN A 66 -9.45 1.32 -10.86
C ASN A 66 -8.93 0.14 -10.06
N ILE A 67 -7.86 -0.50 -10.54
CA ILE A 67 -7.28 -1.70 -9.93
C ILE A 67 -5.84 -1.39 -9.53
N THR A 68 -5.45 -1.84 -8.35
CA THR A 68 -4.08 -1.72 -7.85
C THR A 68 -3.65 -3.05 -7.28
N GLY A 69 -2.44 -3.47 -7.63
CA GLY A 69 -1.76 -4.61 -7.00
C GLY A 69 -0.75 -4.10 -6.00
N VAL A 70 -0.68 -4.76 -4.85
CA VAL A 70 0.28 -4.46 -3.80
C VAL A 70 0.92 -5.74 -3.31
N VAL A 71 2.24 -5.76 -3.28
CA VAL A 71 3.07 -6.88 -2.85
C VAL A 71 3.58 -6.63 -1.43
N MET A 72 3.61 -7.70 -0.64
CA MET A 72 4.26 -7.75 0.64
C MET A 72 4.69 -9.19 0.93
N ASN A 73 5.99 -9.39 1.17
CA ASN A 73 6.62 -10.69 1.40
C ASN A 73 6.27 -11.69 0.27
N GLY A 74 6.36 -11.25 -0.99
CA GLY A 74 6.06 -12.08 -2.17
C GLY A 74 4.58 -12.38 -2.43
N ASN A 75 3.65 -12.02 -1.54
CA ASN A 75 2.21 -12.17 -1.80
C ASN A 75 1.63 -10.91 -2.41
N THR A 76 0.72 -11.07 -3.37
CA THR A 76 0.08 -9.96 -4.06
C THR A 76 -1.36 -9.79 -3.60
N LEU A 77 -1.72 -8.61 -3.14
CA LEU A 77 -3.09 -8.18 -2.90
C LEU A 77 -3.58 -7.33 -4.09
N MET A 78 -4.61 -7.82 -4.78
CA MET A 78 -5.27 -7.08 -5.87
C MET A 78 -6.55 -6.43 -5.33
N ILE A 79 -6.62 -5.12 -5.33
CA ILE A 79 -7.76 -4.32 -4.80
C ILE A 79 -8.28 -3.33 -5.84
N GLY A 80 -9.43 -2.74 -5.53
CA GLY A 80 -10.07 -1.70 -6.33
C GLY A 80 -11.44 -2.10 -6.85
N GLN A 81 -11.85 -1.52 -7.98
CA GLN A 81 -13.15 -1.76 -8.59
C GLN A 81 -13.03 -2.02 -10.07
N SER A 82 -13.90 -2.90 -10.55
CA SER A 82 -14.06 -3.22 -11.96
C SER A 82 -15.54 -3.31 -12.32
N PRO A 83 -15.99 -2.72 -13.43
CA PRO A 83 -17.41 -2.72 -13.78
C PRO A 83 -17.96 -4.11 -14.11
N ASN A 84 -17.10 -5.10 -14.40
CA ASN A 84 -17.50 -6.47 -14.68
C ASN A 84 -16.37 -7.47 -14.36
N SER A 85 -16.71 -8.76 -14.32
CA SER A 85 -15.75 -9.84 -14.03
C SER A 85 -14.70 -10.01 -15.12
N MET A 86 -15.01 -9.74 -16.38
CA MET A 86 -14.07 -9.88 -17.49
C MET A 86 -12.84 -9.00 -17.32
N LEU A 87 -13.01 -7.71 -17.02
CA LEU A 87 -11.90 -6.79 -16.80
C LEU A 87 -11.10 -7.11 -15.54
N ARG A 88 -11.78 -7.51 -14.46
CA ARG A 88 -11.14 -8.01 -13.24
C ARG A 88 -10.24 -9.21 -13.54
N ASP A 89 -10.79 -10.21 -14.23
CA ASP A 89 -10.09 -11.47 -14.50
C ASP A 89 -8.94 -11.25 -15.48
N LYS A 90 -9.08 -10.31 -16.43
CA LYS A 90 -7.98 -9.86 -17.30
C LYS A 90 -6.82 -9.27 -16.50
N ALA A 91 -7.11 -8.37 -15.56
CA ALA A 91 -6.09 -7.78 -14.69
C ALA A 91 -5.38 -8.84 -13.82
N ILE A 92 -6.14 -9.80 -13.26
CA ILE A 92 -5.57 -10.89 -12.46
C ILE A 92 -4.65 -11.77 -13.31
N ARG A 93 -5.06 -12.13 -14.53
CA ARG A 93 -4.23 -12.96 -15.43
C ARG A 93 -2.92 -12.26 -15.80
N ALA A 94 -2.97 -10.96 -16.14
CA ALA A 94 -1.76 -10.21 -16.45
C ALA A 94 -0.75 -10.22 -15.28
N VAL A 95 -1.24 -10.13 -14.04
CA VAL A 95 -0.37 -10.23 -12.85
C VAL A 95 0.11 -11.66 -12.60
N GLN A 96 -0.70 -12.69 -12.89
CA GLN A 96 -0.28 -14.09 -12.81
C GLN A 96 0.86 -14.42 -13.79
N GLU A 97 0.83 -13.85 -14.99
CA GLU A 97 1.84 -14.05 -16.03
C GLU A 97 3.23 -13.49 -15.65
N LEU A 98 3.29 -12.52 -14.72
CA LEU A 98 4.55 -12.01 -14.18
C LEU A 98 5.30 -13.02 -13.31
N GLN A 99 4.63 -14.09 -12.86
CA GLN A 99 5.24 -15.17 -12.06
C GLN A 99 6.02 -14.65 -10.83
N LEU A 100 5.48 -13.63 -10.16
CA LEU A 100 6.09 -12.97 -8.99
C LEU A 100 6.24 -13.87 -7.75
N GLY A 101 5.77 -15.12 -7.83
CA GLY A 101 5.68 -16.05 -6.71
C GLY A 101 4.46 -15.78 -5.82
N GLY A 102 4.48 -16.38 -4.63
CA GLY A 102 3.47 -16.19 -3.59
C GLY A 102 2.02 -16.44 -4.02
N LYS A 103 1.08 -15.96 -3.20
CA LYS A 103 -0.37 -16.06 -3.46
C LYS A 103 -0.89 -14.71 -3.95
N ILE A 104 -1.89 -14.78 -4.84
CA ILE A 104 -2.66 -13.61 -5.26
C ILE A 104 -3.99 -13.59 -4.50
N HIS A 105 -4.16 -12.59 -3.65
CA HIS A 105 -5.38 -12.30 -2.93
C HIS A 105 -6.25 -11.35 -3.76
N ASN A 106 -7.27 -11.88 -4.42
CA ASN A 106 -8.23 -11.08 -5.16
C ASN A 106 -9.26 -10.44 -4.22
N GLN A 107 -9.23 -9.11 -4.13
CA GLN A 107 -10.15 -8.28 -3.38
C GLN A 107 -10.77 -7.16 -4.23
N ILE A 108 -10.70 -7.29 -5.57
CA ILE A 108 -11.35 -6.36 -6.50
C ILE A 108 -12.87 -6.53 -6.38
N ARG A 109 -13.58 -5.42 -6.20
CA ARG A 109 -15.05 -5.41 -6.13
C ARG A 109 -15.65 -5.18 -7.51
N ILE A 110 -16.72 -5.89 -7.85
CA ILE A 110 -17.48 -5.60 -9.06
C ILE A 110 -18.37 -4.39 -8.80
N GLY A 111 -18.17 -3.32 -9.57
CA GLY A 111 -18.83 -2.04 -9.41
C GLY A 111 -18.07 -0.93 -10.11
N ASN A 112 -18.65 0.27 -10.15
CA ASN A 112 -18.01 1.43 -10.75
C ASN A 112 -16.79 1.87 -9.91
N PRO A 113 -15.73 2.42 -10.55
CA PRO A 113 -14.62 3.05 -9.85
C PRO A 113 -15.08 4.08 -8.83
N THR A 114 -14.41 4.12 -7.69
CA THR A 114 -14.71 5.08 -6.62
C THR A 114 -14.41 6.52 -7.06
N SER A 115 -15.18 7.47 -6.52
CA SER A 115 -14.94 8.89 -6.78
C SER A 115 -13.64 9.38 -6.13
N PHE A 116 -13.11 10.49 -6.62
CA PHE A 116 -11.93 11.14 -6.02
C PHE A 116 -12.12 11.43 -4.53
N THR A 117 -13.30 11.94 -4.13
CA THR A 117 -13.62 12.21 -2.72
C THR A 117 -13.58 10.96 -1.85
N THR A 118 -14.06 9.83 -2.37
CA THR A 118 -14.00 8.54 -1.65
C THR A 118 -12.54 8.14 -1.40
N ARG A 119 -11.70 8.23 -2.43
CA ARG A 119 -10.27 7.91 -2.35
C ARG A 119 -9.52 8.86 -1.40
N SER A 120 -9.85 10.15 -1.40
CA SER A 120 -9.30 11.09 -0.41
C SER A 120 -9.71 10.72 1.02
N ASN A 121 -10.96 10.31 1.23
CA ASN A 121 -11.43 9.82 2.53
C ASN A 121 -10.73 8.52 2.94
N ASP A 122 -10.43 7.61 2.00
CA ASP A 122 -9.68 6.39 2.27
C ASP A 122 -8.24 6.66 2.71
N THR A 123 -7.57 7.65 2.10
CA THR A 123 -6.27 8.13 2.58
C THR A 123 -6.38 8.62 4.02
N TRP A 124 -7.43 9.39 4.34
CA TRP A 124 -7.66 9.86 5.70
C TRP A 124 -7.97 8.73 6.70
N ILE A 125 -8.75 7.73 6.29
CA ILE A 125 -8.98 6.50 7.08
C ILE A 125 -7.66 5.79 7.33
N THR A 126 -6.84 5.59 6.30
CA THR A 126 -5.52 4.95 6.41
C THR A 126 -4.65 5.68 7.42
N THR A 127 -4.58 7.01 7.36
CA THR A 127 -3.84 7.83 8.32
C THR A 127 -4.37 7.62 9.74
N LYS A 128 -5.69 7.68 9.96
CA LYS A 128 -6.28 7.45 11.28
C LYS A 128 -5.95 6.06 11.84
N VAL A 129 -6.07 5.02 11.01
CA VAL A 129 -5.73 3.65 11.42
C VAL A 129 -4.26 3.56 11.81
N LYS A 130 -3.34 4.04 10.97
CA LYS A 130 -1.91 4.04 11.26
C LYS A 130 -1.57 4.83 12.52
N SER A 131 -2.15 6.02 12.70
CA SER A 131 -1.95 6.83 13.91
C SER A 131 -2.46 6.13 15.16
N ARG A 132 -3.59 5.42 15.10
CA ARG A 132 -4.09 4.66 16.25
C ARG A 132 -3.23 3.44 16.55
N MET A 133 -2.77 2.73 15.52
CA MET A 133 -1.84 1.61 15.68
C MET A 133 -0.54 2.05 16.33
N LEU A 134 0.02 3.20 15.92
CA LEU A 134 1.21 3.79 16.52
C LEU A 134 1.05 4.14 18.02
N ASN A 135 -0.17 4.45 18.45
CA ASN A 135 -0.50 4.77 19.84
C ASN A 135 -1.04 3.54 20.61
N THR A 136 -0.95 2.34 20.04
CA THR A 136 -1.40 1.11 20.69
C THR A 136 -0.20 0.40 21.28
N ASP A 137 -0.19 0.24 22.60
CA ASP A 137 0.87 -0.47 23.30
C ASP A 137 0.97 -1.93 22.83
N ASN A 138 2.19 -2.44 22.77
CA ASN A 138 2.49 -3.82 22.37
C ASN A 138 2.08 -4.19 20.93
N LEU A 139 1.87 -3.22 20.04
CA LEU A 139 1.67 -3.45 18.61
C LEU A 139 2.92 -3.08 17.80
N ASP A 140 3.54 -4.06 17.15
CA ASP A 140 4.63 -3.78 16.20
C ASP A 140 4.07 -3.37 14.84
N VAL A 141 3.87 -2.06 14.68
CA VAL A 141 3.35 -1.47 13.45
C VAL A 141 4.31 -1.55 12.27
N THR A 142 5.60 -1.77 12.50
CA THR A 142 6.61 -1.79 11.43
C THR A 142 6.45 -3.00 10.53
N ARG A 143 5.79 -4.05 11.04
CA ARG A 143 5.51 -5.30 10.33
C ARG A 143 4.14 -5.32 9.66
N ILE A 144 3.36 -4.23 9.74
CA ILE A 144 1.98 -4.16 9.25
C ILE A 144 1.84 -3.08 8.18
N LYS A 145 1.48 -3.49 6.97
CA LYS A 145 1.07 -2.59 5.89
C LYS A 145 -0.45 -2.39 5.96
N VAL A 146 -0.87 -1.14 6.02
CA VAL A 146 -2.29 -0.74 6.05
C VAL A 146 -2.64 -0.05 4.74
N ILE A 147 -3.68 -0.55 4.09
CA ILE A 147 -4.26 0.03 2.87
C ILE A 147 -5.76 0.15 3.06
N THR A 148 -6.35 1.26 2.59
CA THR A 148 -7.81 1.42 2.58
C THR A 148 -8.30 1.60 1.15
N GLU A 149 -9.35 0.88 0.79
CA GLU A 149 -10.04 1.01 -0.49
C GLU A 149 -11.55 0.99 -0.26
N ASN A 150 -12.23 2.08 -0.62
CA ASN A 150 -13.66 2.30 -0.41
C ASN A 150 -14.10 2.02 1.05
N GLY A 151 -13.35 2.49 2.04
CA GLY A 151 -13.61 2.23 3.46
C GLY A 151 -13.41 0.78 3.93
N GLU A 152 -12.95 -0.14 3.07
CA GLU A 152 -12.42 -1.45 3.49
C GLU A 152 -10.93 -1.31 3.80
N VAL A 153 -10.51 -1.72 5.00
CA VAL A 153 -9.11 -1.71 5.42
C VAL A 153 -8.50 -3.09 5.23
N PHE A 154 -7.41 -3.16 4.48
CA PHE A 154 -6.59 -4.33 4.26
C PHE A 154 -5.35 -4.24 5.13
N LEU A 155 -5.14 -5.26 5.95
CA LEU A 155 -3.97 -5.39 6.82
C LEU A 155 -3.10 -6.52 6.30
N LEU A 156 -1.88 -6.20 5.89
CA LEU A 156 -0.93 -7.15 5.35
C LEU A 156 0.33 -7.22 6.23
N GLY A 157 1.00 -8.36 6.23
CA GLY A 157 2.28 -8.53 6.90
C GLY A 157 2.50 -9.92 7.45
N VAL A 158 3.73 -10.19 7.88
CA VAL A 158 4.08 -11.42 8.61
C VAL A 158 4.10 -11.06 10.09
N VAL A 159 3.07 -11.49 10.82
CA VAL A 159 2.85 -11.11 12.22
C VAL A 159 2.30 -12.28 13.01
N ALA A 160 2.71 -12.36 14.29
CA ALA A 160 2.15 -13.33 15.22
C ALA A 160 0.64 -13.11 15.42
N ARG A 161 -0.06 -14.14 15.87
CA ARG A 161 -1.52 -14.15 15.93
C ARG A 161 -2.09 -13.07 16.86
N ASP A 162 -1.46 -12.86 18.00
CA ASP A 162 -1.79 -11.82 18.97
C ASP A 162 -1.66 -10.40 18.35
N GLN A 163 -0.57 -10.16 17.61
CA GLN A 163 -0.34 -8.91 16.89
C GLN A 163 -1.40 -8.68 15.81
N ALA A 164 -1.75 -9.74 15.06
CA ALA A 164 -2.80 -9.68 14.06
C ALA A 164 -4.18 -9.33 14.67
N GLU A 165 -4.52 -9.94 15.81
CA GLU A 165 -5.78 -9.68 16.51
C GLU A 165 -5.84 -8.24 17.03
N LEU A 166 -4.75 -7.73 17.61
CA LEU A 166 -4.64 -6.34 18.06
C LEU A 166 -4.77 -5.33 16.90
N ALA A 167 -4.08 -5.60 15.79
CA ALA A 167 -4.15 -4.75 14.59
C ALA A 167 -5.58 -4.68 14.02
N VAL A 168 -6.27 -5.82 13.96
CA VAL A 168 -7.66 -5.90 13.51
C VAL A 168 -8.58 -5.13 14.46
N ASP A 169 -8.37 -5.23 15.78
CA ASP A 169 -9.17 -4.51 16.76
C ASP A 169 -9.02 -2.99 16.64
N VAL A 170 -7.79 -2.50 16.46
CA VAL A 170 -7.53 -1.08 16.22
C VAL A 170 -8.21 -0.61 14.93
N ALA A 171 -8.05 -1.35 13.84
CA ALA A 171 -8.60 -0.99 12.55
C ALA A 171 -10.13 -0.96 12.57
N ARG A 172 -10.80 -2.00 13.11
CA ARG A 172 -12.28 -2.09 13.10
C ARG A 172 -12.95 -1.03 13.96
N ASN A 173 -12.27 -0.56 15.01
CA ASN A 173 -12.77 0.50 15.90
C ASN A 173 -12.37 1.91 15.43
N THR A 174 -11.78 2.05 14.25
CA THR A 174 -11.44 3.35 13.67
C THR A 174 -12.61 3.93 12.88
N ALA A 175 -12.98 5.17 13.18
CA ALA A 175 -14.10 5.85 12.51
C ALA A 175 -13.93 5.89 10.98
N GLY A 176 -14.98 5.53 10.24
CA GLY A 176 -14.99 5.48 8.78
C GLY A 176 -14.58 4.12 8.20
N VAL A 177 -14.02 3.22 9.00
CA VAL A 177 -13.77 1.84 8.59
C VAL A 177 -15.10 1.09 8.51
N ARG A 178 -15.38 0.48 7.37
CA ARG A 178 -16.60 -0.31 7.12
C ARG A 178 -16.36 -1.81 7.27
N LYS A 179 -15.14 -2.25 6.92
CA LYS A 179 -14.74 -3.65 6.94
C LYS A 179 -13.24 -3.74 7.11
N VAL A 180 -12.78 -4.78 7.81
CA VAL A 180 -11.36 -5.12 7.90
C VAL A 180 -11.14 -6.47 7.24
N VAL A 181 -10.16 -6.54 6.35
CA VAL A 181 -9.72 -7.76 5.67
C VAL A 181 -8.28 -8.04 6.10
N LYS A 182 -8.07 -9.15 6.80
CA LYS A 182 -6.74 -9.60 7.19
C LYS A 182 -6.11 -10.41 6.05
N VAL A 183 -4.91 -10.02 5.68
CA VAL A 183 -4.04 -10.68 4.69
C VAL A 183 -2.68 -10.90 5.36
N PHE A 184 -2.74 -11.43 6.59
CA PHE A 184 -1.56 -11.72 7.38
C PHE A 184 -1.06 -13.13 7.10
N GLU A 185 0.26 -13.25 7.17
CA GLU A 185 0.96 -14.52 7.22
C GLU A 185 1.45 -14.78 8.64
N SER A 186 1.50 -16.06 9.01
CA SER A 186 2.13 -16.45 10.26
C SER A 186 3.64 -16.48 10.05
N PRO A 187 4.46 -16.00 11.02
CA PRO A 187 5.89 -16.21 10.98
C PRO A 187 6.20 -17.70 10.89
N ASP A 188 7.21 -18.07 10.12
CA ASP A 188 7.70 -19.45 10.09
C ASP A 188 8.17 -19.87 11.51
N PRO A 189 7.87 -21.11 11.96
CA PRO A 189 8.28 -21.62 13.26
C PRO A 189 9.80 -21.86 13.37
#